data_AF-A0A6H9YZY8-F1
#
_entry.id   AF-A0A6H9YZY8-F1
#
_cell.length_a   1.000
_cell.length_b   1.000
_cell.length_c   1.000
_cell.angle_alpha   90.00
_cell.angle_beta   90.00
_cell.angle_gamma   90.00
#
_symmetry.space_group_name_H-M   'P 1'
#
loop_
_entity.id
_entity.type
_entity.pdbx_description
1 polymer ?
#
loop_
_entity_poly.entity_id
_entity_poly.type
_entity_poly.pdbx_seq_one_letter_code
_entity_poly.pdbx_strand_id
1 'polypeptide(L)' 'MEKKDQAKPLADRRAEAEAPQEDAEPDFGDEHSPGPTDPPNATADAPGGEDEGYSPQTEIPKGP' A
#
# COMPACT_ATOMS: atom_id res chain seq x y z
N MET A 1 -8.39 31.85 19.51
CA MET A 1 -8.75 30.50 19.97
C MET A 1 -8.58 29.56 18.78
N GLU A 2 -7.35 29.12 18.57
CA GLU A 2 -6.85 27.74 18.79
C GLU A 2 -7.22 26.77 17.67
N LYS A 3 -6.33 26.70 16.66
CA LYS A 3 -6.20 25.58 15.72
C LYS A 3 -5.21 24.54 16.26
N LYS A 4 -5.20 24.27 17.57
CA LYS A 4 -4.14 23.44 18.18
C LYS A 4 -4.15 22.01 17.66
N ASP A 5 -5.33 21.48 17.31
CA ASP A 5 -5.44 20.11 16.83
C ASP A 5 -4.83 19.92 15.43
N GLN A 6 -4.81 20.97 14.60
CA GLN A 6 -4.17 20.92 13.28
C GLN A 6 -2.64 20.97 13.32
N ALA A 7 -2.06 21.46 14.43
CA ALA A 7 -0.62 21.55 14.61
C ALA A 7 0.00 20.25 15.16
N LYS A 8 -0.81 19.35 15.71
CA LYS A 8 -0.35 18.04 16.20
C LYS A 8 0.00 17.12 15.03
N PRO A 9 1.07 16.32 15.14
CA PRO A 9 1.34 15.22 14.22
C PRO A 9 0.13 14.30 14.07
N LEU A 10 -0.04 13.75 12.88
CA LEU A 10 -1.22 12.95 12.53
C LEU A 10 -1.38 11.71 13.44
N ALA A 11 -0.26 11.13 13.87
CA ALA A 11 -0.24 9.99 14.79
C ALA A 11 -0.82 10.33 16.17
N ASP A 12 -0.40 11.46 16.74
CA ASP A 12 -0.89 11.92 18.05
C ASP A 12 -2.38 12.26 18.01
N ARG A 13 -2.85 12.86 16.90
CA ARG A 13 -4.28 13.14 16.69
C ARG A 13 -5.11 11.86 16.60
N ARG A 14 -4.59 10.80 15.97
CA ARG A 14 -5.28 9.50 15.86
C ARG A 14 -5.38 8.81 17.22
N ALA A 15 -4.31 8.86 18.01
CA ALA A 15 -4.26 8.28 19.35
C ALA A 15 -5.21 9.00 20.33
N GLU A 16 -5.28 10.33 20.29
CA GLU A 16 -6.19 11.11 21.15
C GLU A 16 -7.67 10.91 20.81
N ALA A 17 -7.99 10.61 19.54
CA ALA A 17 -9.37 10.46 19.08
C ALA A 17 -9.96 9.07 19.40
N GLU A 18 -9.18 8.13 19.96
CA GLU A 18 -9.52 6.70 20.00
C GLU A 18 -10.09 6.22 18.65
N ALA A 19 -9.64 6.84 17.55
CA ALA A 19 -10.16 6.54 16.24
C ALA A 19 -9.87 5.06 16.00
N PRO A 20 -10.86 4.26 15.54
CA PRO A 20 -10.64 2.86 15.23
C PRO A 20 -9.37 2.78 14.37
N GLN A 21 -8.30 2.24 14.95
CA GLN A 21 -7.21 1.78 14.13
C GLN A 21 -7.83 0.72 13.23
N GLU A 22 -7.36 0.64 12.00
CA GLU A 22 -7.84 -0.24 10.93
C GLU A 22 -7.76 -1.76 11.29
N ASP A 23 -7.64 -2.11 12.56
CA ASP A 23 -7.71 -3.47 13.13
C ASP A 23 -9.05 -4.18 12.85
N ALA A 24 -10.07 -3.45 12.39
CA ALA A 24 -11.37 -3.97 11.97
C ALA A 24 -11.65 -3.75 10.47
N GLU A 25 -10.63 -3.39 9.68
CA GLU A 25 -10.76 -3.44 8.23
C GLU A 25 -10.92 -4.90 7.80
N PRO A 26 -11.80 -5.18 6.81
CA PRO A 26 -11.81 -6.50 6.19
C PRO A 26 -10.40 -6.80 5.68
N ASP A 27 -9.94 -8.04 5.86
CA ASP A 27 -8.68 -8.50 5.25
C ASP A 27 -8.82 -8.42 3.72
N PHE A 28 -8.41 -7.29 3.15
CA PHE A 28 -8.41 -7.07 1.70
C PHE A 28 -7.55 -8.10 0.95
N GLY A 29 -6.64 -8.79 1.66
CA GLY A 29 -5.85 -9.89 1.09
C GLY A 29 -6.70 -11.10 0.73
N ASP A 30 -7.78 -11.36 1.48
CA ASP A 30 -8.70 -12.47 1.20
C ASP A 30 -9.56 -12.19 -0.04
N GLU A 31 -9.92 -10.93 -0.31
CA GLU A 31 -10.69 -10.56 -1.52
C GLU A 31 -9.91 -10.84 -2.82
N HIS A 32 -8.58 -10.80 -2.75
CA HIS A 32 -7.69 -11.07 -3.88
C HIS A 32 -7.03 -12.45 -3.81
N SER A 33 -7.45 -13.31 -2.89
CA SER A 33 -6.97 -14.68 -2.84
C SER A 33 -7.46 -15.46 -4.07
N PRO A 34 -6.57 -16.16 -4.80
CA PRO A 34 -6.95 -16.97 -5.95
C PRO A 34 -8.02 -18.01 -5.58
N GLY A 35 -9.08 -18.08 -6.38
CA GLY A 35 -10.11 -19.09 -6.29
C GLY A 35 -9.65 -20.47 -6.77
N PRO A 36 -10.49 -21.51 -6.63
CA PRO A 36 -10.12 -22.90 -6.94
C PRO A 36 -9.80 -23.16 -8.41
N THR A 37 -10.21 -22.26 -9.30
CA THR A 37 -9.94 -22.32 -10.74
C THR A 37 -8.88 -21.31 -11.19
N ASP A 38 -8.45 -20.42 -10.30
CA ASP A 38 -7.46 -19.40 -10.63
C ASP A 38 -6.05 -20.01 -10.59
N PRO A 39 -5.12 -19.46 -11.39
CA PRO A 39 -3.73 -19.87 -11.31
C PRO A 39 -3.14 -19.54 -9.94
N PRO A 40 -2.20 -20.36 -9.42
CA PRO A 40 -1.56 -20.09 -8.14
C PRO A 40 -0.74 -18.80 -8.20
N ASN A 41 -0.61 -18.12 -7.06
CA ASN A 41 0.31 -16.99 -6.91
C ASN A 41 1.75 -17.42 -7.26
N ALA A 42 2.51 -16.47 -7.80
CA ALA A 42 3.93 -16.68 -8.07
C ALA A 42 4.69 -16.99 -6.76
N THR A 43 5.73 -17.82 -6.86
CA THR A 43 6.61 -18.11 -5.71
C THR A 43 7.38 -16.85 -5.29
N ALA A 44 7.82 -16.77 -4.04
CA ALA A 44 8.57 -15.60 -3.55
C ALA A 44 9.86 -15.33 -4.34
N ASP A 45 10.51 -16.39 -4.85
CA ASP A 45 11.69 -16.32 -5.71
C ASP A 45 11.36 -16.22 -7.21
N ALA A 46 10.08 -16.13 -7.57
CA ALA A 46 9.72 -15.82 -8.95
C ALA A 46 10.24 -14.41 -9.25
N PRO A 47 10.83 -14.16 -10.44
CA PRO A 47 11.20 -12.81 -10.84
C PRO A 47 9.98 -11.91 -10.68
N GLY A 48 10.07 -10.94 -9.77
CA GLY A 48 8.98 -10.04 -9.44
C GLY A 48 8.63 -9.22 -10.67
N GLY A 49 7.34 -9.05 -10.93
CA GLY A 49 6.78 -8.28 -12.06
C GLY A 49 7.05 -6.77 -12.01
N GLU A 50 8.28 -6.35 -11.70
CA GLU A 50 8.88 -5.34 -12.55
C GLU A 50 8.99 -6.02 -13.91
N ASP A 51 7.97 -5.85 -14.76
CA ASP A 51 7.94 -6.44 -16.10
C ASP A 51 9.34 -6.29 -16.68
N GLU A 52 10.04 -7.39 -16.97
CA GLU A 52 11.36 -7.31 -17.59
C GLU A 52 11.17 -6.59 -18.94
N GLY A 53 11.45 -5.29 -18.97
CA GLY A 53 11.16 -4.41 -20.11
C GLY A 53 10.11 -3.30 -19.90
N TYR A 54 9.48 -3.17 -18.72
CA TYR A 54 8.68 -1.99 -18.40
C TYR A 54 9.58 -0.84 -17.93
N SER A 55 9.82 0.12 -18.81
CA SER A 55 10.33 1.44 -18.43
C SER A 55 9.16 2.35 -18.09
N PRO A 56 9.15 3.01 -16.90
CA PRO A 56 8.13 4.00 -16.58
C PRO A 56 8.06 5.09 -17.65
N GLN A 57 6.86 5.52 -18.02
CA GLN A 57 6.67 6.60 -19.00
C GLN A 57 7.31 7.93 -18.56
N THR A 58 7.58 8.08 -17.25
CA THR A 58 8.23 9.24 -16.63
C THR A 58 9.74 9.06 -16.44
N GLU A 59 10.32 7.95 -16.89
CA GLU A 59 11.76 7.73 -16.81
C GLU A 59 12.49 8.79 -17.66
N ILE A 60 13.35 9.58 -17.02
CA ILE A 60 14.19 10.54 -17.72
C ILE A 60 15.45 9.79 -18.17
N PRO A 61 15.72 9.67 -19.49
CA PRO A 61 16.93 9.01 -19.95
C PRO A 61 18.15 9.76 -19.41
N LYS A 62 19.05 9.02 -18.77
CA LYS A 62 20.35 9.57 -18.34
C LYS A 62 21.19 9.79 -19.60
N GLY A 63 21.50 11.06 -19.88
CA GLY A 63 22.35 11.47 -20.99
C GLY A 63 23.81 10.98 -20.84
N PRO A 64 24.64 11.18 -21.88
CA PRO A 64 26.02 10.70 -21.93
C PRO A 64 26.94 11.34 -20.88
#